data_AF-A0A212PFA5-F1
#
_entry.id   AF-A0A212PFA5-F1
#
_cell.length_a   1.000
_cell.length_b   1.000
_cell.length_c   1.000
_cell.angle_alpha   90.00
_cell.angle_beta   90.00
_cell.angle_gamma   90.00
#
_symmetry.space_group_name_H-M   'P 1'
#
loop_
_entity.id
_entity.type
_entity.pdbx_description
1 polymer ?
#
loop_
_entity_poly.entity_id
_entity_poly.type
_entity_poly.pdbx_seq_one_letter_code
_entity_poly.pdbx_strand_id
1 'polypeptide(L)'
;MFFTWGLMALVFLSGCSRLQTKPLFQEANDLFSKGSYQASLDKYGEISRKDPAAGDRVLFEMGMIHAHPKNERKDYQRAFECFEKIVMDYPESGYRKDSEMMMFYINTVTVRDKTIAEQEKFIASQQARIEALQQELKRKKIEAENEIQKLREDIKALEQKRLAFILANGSADRIQIEKKERRLTLYSKGEVIKAYRIALGGNPNGPKERQGDNKTPEGTYYIASRNRDSQYHLSLHISYPNETDKKRAKELGVSPGGNIMIHGIKKGFSWVGDMHTGLDWTKGCIAVTDEEIEEIAKLASNGTVVEIKP
;
A
#
# COMPACT_ATOMS: atom_id res chain seq x y z
N MET A 1 71.68 57.84 78.92
CA MET A 1 70.40 57.20 79.29
C MET A 1 69.87 56.51 78.04
N PHE A 2 70.20 55.23 77.83
CA PHE A 2 69.43 54.04 78.21
C PHE A 2 68.15 53.83 77.37
N PHE A 3 68.20 52.79 76.50
CA PHE A 3 67.11 51.87 76.07
C PHE A 3 65.93 52.48 75.26
N THR A 4 65.36 51.89 74.21
CA THR A 4 65.17 50.48 73.79
C THR A 4 64.85 50.37 72.28
N TRP A 5 65.21 49.22 71.70
CA TRP A 5 64.62 48.64 70.49
C TRP A 5 63.09 48.59 70.50
N GLY A 6 62.46 48.86 69.35
CA GLY A 6 61.04 48.63 69.09
C GLY A 6 60.84 47.82 67.81
N LEU A 7 60.32 46.61 67.98
CA LEU A 7 60.14 45.54 67.01
C LEU A 7 59.33 45.93 65.76
N MET A 8 59.77 45.42 64.60
CA MET A 8 58.89 45.09 63.47
C MET A 8 57.72 44.21 63.93
N ALA A 9 56.50 44.64 63.65
CA ALA A 9 55.33 43.77 63.62
C ALA A 9 54.29 44.31 62.61
N LEU A 10 54.60 44.19 61.32
CA LEU A 10 53.59 44.19 60.27
C LEU A 10 52.86 42.85 60.34
N VAL A 11 51.86 42.79 61.23
CA VAL A 11 50.93 41.66 61.29
C VAL A 11 50.02 41.75 60.07
N PHE A 12 50.23 40.83 59.12
CA PHE A 12 49.28 40.45 58.08
C PHE A 12 47.94 40.06 58.73
N LEU A 13 46.98 40.98 58.76
CA LEU A 13 45.59 40.74 59.20
C LEU A 13 44.70 40.08 58.14
N SER A 14 45.28 39.34 57.19
CA SER A 14 44.54 38.55 56.20
C SER A 14 44.70 37.03 56.37
N GLY A 15 45.42 36.58 57.41
CA GLY A 15 45.65 35.16 57.68
C GLY A 15 44.61 34.46 58.58
N CYS A 16 43.78 35.20 59.33
CA CYS A 16 42.85 34.59 60.29
C CYS A 16 41.54 34.07 59.66
N SER A 17 41.07 34.64 58.55
CA SER A 17 39.83 34.20 57.90
C SER A 17 39.95 32.81 57.27
N ARG A 18 41.08 32.49 56.63
CA ARG A 18 41.35 31.17 56.00
C ARG A 18 41.37 29.99 56.97
N LEU A 19 41.69 30.20 58.25
CA LEU A 19 41.73 29.13 59.25
C LEU A 19 40.34 28.77 59.80
N GLN A 20 39.39 29.71 59.79
CA GLN A 20 38.02 29.48 60.28
C GLN A 20 37.08 28.84 59.26
N THR A 21 37.35 28.97 57.95
CA THR A 21 36.47 28.44 56.90
C THR A 21 36.77 27.00 56.47
N LYS A 22 37.95 26.46 56.82
CA LYS A 22 38.35 25.07 56.48
C LYS A 22 37.34 24.00 56.94
N PRO A 23 36.77 24.05 58.17
CA PRO A 23 35.73 23.10 58.60
C PRO A 23 34.42 23.24 57.80
N LEU A 24 34.06 24.46 57.38
CA LEU A 24 32.84 24.71 56.61
C LEU A 24 32.93 24.12 55.20
N PHE A 25 34.10 24.22 54.55
CA PHE A 25 34.34 23.56 53.27
C PHE A 25 34.23 22.03 53.36
N GLN A 26 34.73 21.44 54.44
CA GLN A 26 34.63 19.99 54.66
C GLN A 26 33.17 19.56 54.86
N GLU A 27 32.40 20.29 55.66
CA GLU A 27 30.98 20.03 55.85
C GLU A 27 30.18 20.14 54.54
N ALA A 28 30.44 21.18 53.73
CA ALA A 28 29.79 21.37 52.44
C ALA A 28 30.07 20.20 51.48
N ASN A 29 31.31 19.70 51.46
CA ASN A 29 31.71 18.55 50.64
C ASN A 29 31.13 17.22 51.13
N ASP A 30 31.04 17.03 52.45
CA ASP A 30 30.39 15.86 53.03
C ASP A 30 28.90 15.83 52.68
N LEU A 31 28.22 16.99 52.68
CA LEU A 31 26.83 17.11 52.23
C LEU A 31 26.70 16.80 50.74
N PHE A 32 27.59 17.32 49.90
CA PHE A 32 27.59 17.02 48.47
C PHE A 32 27.77 15.53 48.18
N SER A 33 28.77 14.89 48.81
CA SER A 33 29.05 13.46 48.61
C SER A 33 27.91 12.55 49.06
N LYS A 34 27.12 12.98 50.05
CA LYS A 34 25.88 12.30 50.50
C LYS A 34 24.67 12.56 49.60
N GLY A 35 24.83 13.32 48.51
CA GLY A 35 23.74 13.73 47.61
C GLY A 35 22.84 14.82 48.17
N SER A 36 23.22 15.47 49.28
CA SER A 36 22.48 16.58 49.89
C SER A 36 22.85 17.91 49.21
N TYR A 37 22.53 18.02 47.91
CA TYR A 37 22.97 19.12 47.05
C TYR A 37 22.52 20.49 47.52
N GLN A 38 21.25 20.65 47.91
CA GLN A 38 20.76 21.95 48.41
C GLN A 38 21.45 22.37 49.70
N ALA A 39 21.60 21.46 50.66
CA ALA A 39 22.28 21.73 51.92
C ALA A 39 23.76 22.09 51.70
N SER A 40 24.42 21.43 50.72
CA SER A 40 25.77 21.78 50.29
C SER A 40 25.85 23.20 49.70
N LEU A 41 24.91 23.57 48.81
CA LEU A 41 24.82 24.93 48.25
C LEU A 41 24.59 25.99 49.34
N ASP A 42 23.73 25.71 50.31
CA ASP A 42 23.43 26.62 51.42
C ASP A 42 24.70 26.88 52.25
N LYS A 43 25.50 25.84 52.49
CA LYS A 43 26.80 25.94 53.17
C LYS A 43 27.84 26.71 52.35
N TYR A 44 27.91 26.49 51.04
CA TYR A 44 28.76 27.30 50.16
C TYR A 44 28.36 28.78 50.15
N GLY A 45 27.06 29.09 50.19
CA GLY A 45 26.56 30.45 50.36
C GLY A 45 26.95 31.08 51.70
N GLU A 46 27.01 30.30 52.79
CA GLU A 46 27.52 30.75 54.08
C GLU A 46 29.02 31.09 54.02
N ILE A 47 29.81 30.25 53.35
CA ILE A 47 31.25 30.46 53.16
C ILE A 47 31.51 31.74 52.34
N SER A 48 30.78 31.94 51.25
CA SER A 48 30.91 33.14 50.40
C SER A 48 30.76 34.45 51.19
N ARG A 49 29.82 34.49 52.16
CA ARG A 49 29.60 35.66 53.02
C ARG A 49 30.72 35.86 54.05
N LYS A 50 31.33 34.78 54.53
CA LYS A 50 32.34 34.80 55.62
C LYS A 50 33.77 34.99 55.12
N ASP A 51 34.07 34.53 53.91
CA ASP A 51 35.41 34.60 53.31
C ASP A 51 35.35 34.94 51.82
N PRO A 52 35.20 36.22 51.47
CA PRO A 52 35.18 36.68 50.07
C PRO A 52 36.44 36.30 49.28
N ALA A 53 37.57 36.09 49.95
CA ALA A 53 38.82 35.70 49.31
C ALA A 53 38.85 34.25 48.81
N ALA A 54 37.87 33.43 49.20
CA ALA A 54 37.67 32.07 48.69
C ALA A 54 36.58 31.98 47.61
N GLY A 55 36.15 33.14 47.07
CA GLY A 55 35.01 33.24 46.17
C GLY A 55 35.12 32.40 44.90
N ASP A 56 36.30 32.29 44.29
CA ASP A 56 36.54 31.50 43.08
C ASP A 56 36.28 30.00 43.30
N ARG A 57 36.81 29.44 44.40
CA ARG A 57 36.54 28.06 44.81
C ARG A 57 35.07 27.84 45.11
N VAL A 58 34.45 28.75 45.87
CA VAL A 58 33.03 28.64 46.23
C VAL A 58 32.16 28.62 44.98
N LEU A 59 32.42 29.53 44.04
CA LEU A 59 31.73 29.57 42.74
C LEU A 59 31.95 28.26 41.98
N PHE A 60 33.17 27.72 41.97
CA PHE A 60 33.47 26.50 41.22
C PHE A 60 32.67 25.31 41.77
N GLU A 61 32.70 25.12 43.09
CA GLU A 61 31.99 24.02 43.75
C GLU A 61 30.46 24.17 43.61
N MET A 62 29.93 25.39 43.75
CA MET A 62 28.50 25.66 43.50
C MET A 62 28.11 25.36 42.05
N GLY A 63 28.96 25.74 41.08
CA GLY A 63 28.77 25.42 39.67
C GLY A 63 28.72 23.91 39.41
N MET A 64 29.64 23.16 40.02
CA MET A 64 29.66 21.69 39.95
C MET A 64 28.42 21.06 40.56
N ILE A 65 27.93 21.57 41.70
CA ILE A 65 26.70 21.07 42.35
C ILE A 65 25.46 21.36 41.49
N HIS A 66 25.38 22.56 40.90
CA HIS A 66 24.28 22.94 40.02
C HIS A 66 24.25 22.13 38.73
N ALA A 67 25.41 21.74 38.17
CA ALA A 67 25.49 20.91 36.97
C ALA A 67 25.41 19.40 37.22
N HIS A 68 25.40 18.96 38.49
CA HIS A 68 25.58 17.55 38.83
C HIS A 68 24.44 16.66 38.28
N PRO A 69 24.72 15.58 37.51
CA PRO A 69 23.68 14.78 36.84
C PRO A 69 22.65 14.15 37.78
N LYS A 70 23.08 13.76 38.99
CA LYS A 70 22.22 13.17 40.02
C LYS A 70 21.47 14.21 40.87
N ASN A 71 21.73 15.50 40.67
CA ASN A 71 20.96 16.55 41.32
C ASN A 71 19.64 16.71 40.57
N GLU A 72 18.53 16.27 41.18
CA GLU A 72 17.19 16.41 40.59
C GLU A 72 16.79 17.87 40.37
N ARG A 73 17.39 18.78 41.16
CA ARG A 73 17.26 20.23 41.03
C ARG A 73 18.46 20.86 40.31
N LYS A 74 19.14 20.10 39.44
CA LYS A 74 20.21 20.63 38.61
C LYS A 74 19.71 21.84 37.83
N ASP A 75 20.57 22.84 37.71
CA ASP A 75 20.27 24.11 37.08
C ASP A 75 21.50 24.52 36.27
N TYR A 76 21.49 24.15 34.99
CA TYR A 76 22.60 24.42 34.08
C TYR A 76 22.85 25.91 33.89
N GLN A 77 21.82 26.75 34.02
CA GLN A 77 21.96 28.20 33.92
C GLN A 77 22.73 28.75 35.13
N ARG A 78 22.34 28.36 36.36
CA ARG A 78 23.08 28.74 37.57
C ARG A 78 24.50 28.19 37.59
N ALA A 79 24.70 26.98 37.08
CA ALA A 79 26.03 26.41 36.93
C ALA A 79 26.90 27.26 36.00
N PHE A 80 26.37 27.62 34.83
CA PHE A 80 27.04 28.48 33.86
C PHE A 80 27.39 29.83 34.46
N GLU A 81 26.47 30.49 35.17
CA GLU A 81 26.70 31.78 35.84
C GLU A 81 27.82 31.71 36.90
N CYS A 82 27.94 30.59 37.62
CA CYS A 82 29.02 30.39 38.57
C CYS A 82 30.38 30.32 37.86
N PHE A 83 30.48 29.55 36.77
CA PHE A 83 31.70 29.42 35.98
C PHE A 83 32.05 30.71 35.22
N GLU A 84 31.06 31.41 34.69
CA GLU A 84 31.22 32.69 33.99
C GLU A 84 31.82 33.75 34.92
N LYS A 85 31.32 33.85 36.16
CA LYS A 85 31.89 34.75 37.17
C LYS A 85 33.35 34.44 37.50
N ILE A 86 33.75 33.17 37.51
CA ILE A 86 35.18 32.81 37.70
C ILE A 86 36.01 33.34 36.53
N VAL A 87 35.53 33.16 35.30
CA VAL A 87 36.24 33.58 34.09
C VAL A 87 36.36 35.12 34.01
N MET A 88 35.33 35.85 34.44
CA MET A 88 35.25 37.31 34.38
C MET A 88 35.93 38.01 35.56
N ASP A 89 35.64 37.59 36.79
CA ASP A 89 36.01 38.32 37.99
C ASP A 89 37.33 37.82 38.62
N TYR A 90 37.79 36.61 38.24
CA TYR A 90 38.99 35.97 38.80
C TYR A 90 39.98 35.49 37.72
N PRO A 91 40.64 36.41 36.99
CA PRO A 91 41.50 36.08 35.84
C PRO A 91 42.70 35.18 36.19
N GLU A 92 43.21 35.26 37.42
CA GLU A 92 44.34 34.46 37.91
C GLU A 92 43.92 33.18 38.67
N SER A 93 42.62 32.85 38.69
CA SER A 93 42.15 31.66 39.41
C SER A 93 42.61 30.36 38.75
N GLY A 94 43.05 29.40 39.57
CA GLY A 94 43.34 28.03 39.12
C GLY A 94 42.13 27.31 38.52
N TYR A 95 40.90 27.74 38.85
CA TYR A 95 39.65 27.15 38.35
C TYR A 95 39.23 27.70 36.98
N ARG A 96 39.93 28.70 36.43
CA ARG A 96 39.48 29.44 35.24
C ARG A 96 39.34 28.54 34.00
N LYS A 97 40.37 27.74 33.68
CA LYS A 97 40.36 26.83 32.51
C LYS A 97 39.29 25.73 32.63
N ASP A 98 39.15 25.17 33.82
CA ASP A 98 38.13 24.15 34.09
C ASP A 98 36.72 24.75 33.98
N SER A 99 36.55 26.01 34.41
CA SER A 99 35.29 26.76 34.28
C SER A 99 34.91 27.00 32.81
N GLU A 100 35.87 27.43 31.98
CA GLU A 100 35.66 27.58 30.52
C GLU A 100 35.23 26.24 29.87
N MET A 101 35.88 25.15 30.26
CA MET A 101 35.54 23.81 29.77
C MET A 101 34.14 23.36 30.22
N MET A 102 33.80 23.62 31.49
CA MET A 102 32.48 23.30 32.03
C MET A 102 31.37 24.11 31.36
N MET A 103 31.60 25.40 31.09
CA MET A 103 30.66 26.24 30.32
C MET A 103 30.40 25.65 28.92
N PHE A 104 31.43 25.19 28.23
CA PHE A 104 31.29 24.53 26.93
C PHE A 104 30.47 23.22 27.02
N TYR A 105 30.75 22.38 28.02
CA TYR A 105 29.99 21.15 28.23
C TYR A 105 28.52 21.42 28.58
N ILE A 106 28.25 22.39 29.46
CA ILE A 106 26.90 22.78 29.85
C ILE A 106 26.08 23.21 28.63
N ASN A 107 26.66 24.05 27.77
CA ASN A 107 25.99 24.48 26.54
C ASN A 107 25.68 23.28 25.62
N THR A 108 26.65 22.37 25.47
CA THR A 108 26.47 21.16 24.64
C THR A 108 25.36 20.26 25.16
N VAL A 109 25.33 20.00 26.48
CA VAL A 109 24.30 19.17 27.11
C VAL A 109 22.93 19.84 27.02
N THR A 110 22.85 21.14 27.29
CA THR A 110 21.59 21.91 27.21
C THR A 110 20.98 21.87 25.82
N VAL A 111 21.80 22.01 24.77
CA VAL A 111 21.32 21.90 23.38
C VAL A 111 20.84 20.47 23.08
N ARG A 112 21.60 19.45 23.51
CA ARG A 112 21.20 18.05 23.30
C ARG A 112 19.91 17.69 24.01
N ASP A 113 19.73 18.12 25.26
CA ASP A 113 18.52 17.87 26.04
C ASP A 113 17.28 18.50 25.38
N LYS A 114 17.41 19.72 24.83
CA LYS A 114 16.34 20.34 24.04
C LYS A 114 16.00 19.52 22.80
N THR A 115 17.01 19.10 22.05
CA THR A 115 16.82 18.25 20.86
C THR A 115 16.16 16.91 21.22
N ILE A 116 16.57 16.28 22.32
CA ILE A 116 15.97 15.02 22.80
C ILE A 116 14.49 15.26 23.14
N ALA A 117 14.17 16.32 23.89
CA ALA A 117 12.78 16.62 24.25
C ALA A 117 11.91 16.92 23.01
N GLU A 118 12.45 17.58 21.99
CA GLU A 118 11.77 17.80 20.72
C GLU A 118 11.56 16.49 19.94
N GLN A 119 12.58 15.63 19.89
CA GLN A 119 12.50 14.31 19.27
C GLN A 119 11.49 13.41 19.98
N GLU A 120 11.44 13.41 21.31
CA GLU A 120 10.47 12.64 22.10
C GLU A 120 9.03 13.07 21.78
N LYS A 121 8.78 14.38 21.68
CA LYS A 121 7.48 14.90 21.25
C LYS A 121 7.14 14.46 19.83
N PHE A 122 8.10 14.51 18.92
CA PHE A 122 7.90 14.06 17.55
C PHE A 122 7.59 12.56 17.49
N ILE A 123 8.35 11.72 18.20
CA ILE A 123 8.14 10.26 18.28
C ILE A 123 6.76 9.96 18.83
N ALA A 124 6.34 10.62 19.92
CA ALA A 124 5.00 10.44 20.49
C ALA A 124 3.89 10.79 19.46
N SER A 125 4.07 11.87 18.70
CA SER A 125 3.12 12.25 17.63
C SER A 125 3.06 11.22 16.50
N GLN A 126 4.21 10.64 16.09
CA GLN A 126 4.25 9.61 15.06
C GLN A 126 3.64 8.31 15.55
N GLN A 127 3.88 7.92 16.82
CA GLN A 127 3.25 6.74 17.42
C GLN A 127 1.73 6.85 17.41
N ALA A 128 1.17 7.98 17.85
CA ALA A 128 -0.27 8.23 17.79
C ALA A 128 -0.83 8.15 16.36
N ARG A 129 -0.10 8.66 15.37
CA ARG A 129 -0.49 8.55 13.95
C ARG A 129 -0.46 7.11 13.45
N ILE A 130 0.55 6.32 13.82
CA ILE A 130 0.66 4.91 13.45
C ILE A 130 -0.53 4.13 14.03
N GLU A 131 -0.87 4.35 15.30
CA GLU A 131 -2.02 3.70 15.94
C GLU A 131 -3.34 4.04 15.24
N ALA A 132 -3.56 5.31 14.89
CA ALA A 132 -4.74 5.74 14.16
C ALA A 132 -4.85 5.06 12.78
N LEU A 133 -3.73 5.00 12.04
CA LEU A 133 -3.68 4.33 10.73
C LEU A 133 -3.91 2.82 10.84
N GLN A 134 -3.42 2.17 11.90
CA GLN A 134 -3.67 0.74 12.15
C GLN A 134 -5.14 0.46 12.41
N GLN A 135 -5.83 1.34 13.15
CA GLN A 135 -7.28 1.22 13.37
C GLN A 135 -8.07 1.40 12.08
N GLU A 136 -7.70 2.38 11.25
CA GLU A 136 -8.33 2.60 9.95
C GLU A 136 -8.14 1.40 9.02
N LEU A 137 -6.91 0.85 8.93
CA LEU A 137 -6.60 -0.34 8.15
C LEU A 137 -7.43 -1.54 8.60
N LYS A 138 -7.58 -1.74 9.92
CA LYS A 138 -8.38 -2.82 10.49
C LYS A 138 -9.86 -2.67 10.09
N ARG A 139 -10.41 -1.45 10.13
CA ARG A 139 -11.78 -1.18 9.71
C ARG A 139 -11.99 -1.51 8.23
N LYS A 140 -11.09 -1.04 7.36
CA LYS A 140 -11.15 -1.30 5.90
C LYS A 140 -11.04 -2.80 5.60
N LYS A 141 -10.23 -3.53 6.35
CA LYS A 141 -10.12 -4.99 6.20
C LYS A 141 -11.45 -5.69 6.49
N ILE A 142 -12.12 -5.33 7.58
CA ILE A 142 -13.43 -5.90 7.95
C ILE A 142 -14.48 -5.58 6.89
N GLU A 143 -14.49 -4.34 6.37
CA GLU A 143 -15.40 -3.93 5.30
C GLU A 143 -15.20 -4.75 4.03
N ALA A 144 -13.95 -4.93 3.59
CA ALA A 144 -13.62 -5.76 2.44
C ALA A 144 -13.99 -7.25 2.66
N GLU A 145 -13.78 -7.79 3.86
CA GLU A 145 -14.16 -9.17 4.19
C GLU A 145 -15.67 -9.39 4.10
N ASN A 146 -16.47 -8.42 4.58
CA ASN A 146 -17.93 -8.46 4.48
C ASN A 146 -18.41 -8.39 3.02
N GLU A 147 -17.78 -7.54 2.20
CA GLU A 147 -18.11 -7.42 0.79
C GLU A 147 -17.79 -8.73 0.02
N ILE A 148 -16.62 -9.32 0.28
CA ILE A 148 -16.24 -10.63 -0.30
C ILE A 148 -17.26 -11.70 0.09
N GLN A 149 -17.71 -11.72 1.35
CA GLN A 149 -18.69 -12.69 1.81
C GLN A 149 -20.03 -12.54 1.08
N LYS A 150 -20.51 -11.30 0.93
CA LYS A 150 -21.74 -11.01 0.18
C LYS A 150 -21.63 -11.45 -1.28
N LEU A 151 -20.53 -11.12 -1.95
CA LEU A 151 -20.29 -11.52 -3.33
C LEU A 151 -20.28 -13.05 -3.51
N ARG A 152 -19.73 -13.79 -2.55
CA ARG A 152 -19.76 -15.27 -2.56
C ARG A 152 -21.18 -15.82 -2.47
N GLU A 153 -22.03 -15.20 -1.65
CA GLU A 153 -23.45 -15.58 -1.53
C GLU A 153 -24.21 -15.29 -2.82
N ASP A 154 -23.96 -14.14 -3.43
CA ASP A 154 -24.55 -13.76 -4.72
C ASP A 154 -24.13 -14.73 -5.84
N ILE A 155 -22.84 -15.08 -5.92
CA ILE A 155 -22.33 -16.07 -6.89
C ILE A 155 -23.03 -17.41 -6.70
N LYS A 156 -23.13 -17.90 -5.46
CA LYS A 156 -23.81 -19.16 -5.15
C LYS A 156 -25.27 -19.13 -5.58
N ALA A 157 -25.98 -18.02 -5.33
CA ALA A 157 -27.38 -17.86 -5.75
C ALA A 157 -27.51 -17.84 -7.28
N LEU A 158 -26.59 -17.18 -7.99
CA LEU A 158 -26.53 -17.18 -9.45
C LEU A 158 -26.25 -18.57 -10.02
N GLU A 159 -25.34 -19.33 -9.41
CA GLU A 159 -25.05 -20.71 -9.80
C GLU A 159 -26.27 -21.62 -9.62
N GLN A 160 -27.00 -21.47 -8.51
CA GLN A 160 -28.25 -22.20 -8.28
C GLN A 160 -29.31 -21.84 -9.33
N LYS A 161 -29.48 -20.54 -9.64
CA LYS A 161 -30.38 -20.09 -10.71
C LYS A 161 -29.97 -20.66 -12.07
N ARG A 162 -28.67 -20.65 -12.39
CA ARG A 162 -28.13 -21.23 -13.62
C ARG A 162 -28.41 -22.74 -13.70
N LEU A 163 -28.22 -23.47 -12.59
CA LEU A 163 -28.49 -24.90 -12.54
C LEU A 163 -29.98 -25.18 -12.71
N ALA A 164 -30.86 -24.44 -12.02
CA ALA A 164 -32.31 -24.55 -12.16
C ALA A 164 -32.75 -24.26 -13.61
N PHE A 165 -32.15 -23.25 -14.24
CA PHE A 165 -32.40 -22.91 -15.63
C PHE A 165 -32.00 -24.04 -16.59
N ILE A 166 -30.80 -24.62 -16.42
CA ILE A 166 -30.33 -25.76 -17.21
C ILE A 166 -31.23 -26.98 -17.00
N LEU A 167 -31.68 -27.26 -15.77
CA LEU A 167 -32.57 -28.38 -15.46
C LEU A 167 -33.97 -28.18 -16.05
N ALA A 168 -34.52 -26.97 -16.00
CA ALA A 168 -35.86 -26.66 -16.50
C ALA A 168 -35.92 -26.67 -18.04
N ASN A 169 -34.92 -26.05 -18.67
CA ASN A 169 -34.93 -25.83 -20.11
C ASN A 169 -34.12 -26.88 -20.88
N GLY A 170 -33.17 -27.59 -20.28
CA GLY A 170 -32.41 -28.65 -20.97
C GLY A 170 -31.49 -28.12 -22.08
N SER A 171 -31.12 -29.01 -23.01
CA SER A 171 -30.31 -28.71 -24.21
C SER A 171 -31.10 -27.91 -25.26
N ALA A 172 -30.42 -27.09 -26.05
CA ALA A 172 -31.02 -26.38 -27.17
C ALA A 172 -31.61 -27.36 -28.21
N ASP A 173 -32.89 -27.20 -28.54
CA ASP A 173 -33.55 -27.93 -29.63
C ASP A 173 -33.42 -27.21 -30.98
N ARG A 174 -33.18 -25.89 -30.95
CA ARG A 174 -33.03 -25.05 -32.15
C ARG A 174 -32.00 -23.93 -31.96
N ILE A 175 -31.21 -23.69 -33.00
CA ILE A 175 -30.35 -22.53 -33.19
C ILE A 175 -30.98 -21.67 -34.27
N GLN A 176 -31.17 -20.38 -33.98
CA GLN A 176 -31.60 -19.40 -34.98
C GLN A 176 -30.46 -18.41 -35.23
N ILE A 177 -30.09 -18.23 -36.48
CA ILE A 177 -29.09 -17.27 -36.94
C ILE A 177 -29.83 -16.22 -37.77
N GLU A 178 -29.76 -14.97 -37.35
CA GLU A 178 -30.34 -13.82 -38.04
C GLU A 178 -29.20 -13.01 -38.65
N LYS A 179 -29.05 -13.08 -39.98
CA LYS A 179 -27.86 -12.55 -40.64
C LYS A 179 -27.81 -11.02 -40.58
N LYS A 180 -28.95 -10.36 -40.82
CA LYS A 180 -29.08 -8.90 -40.70
C LYS A 180 -28.68 -8.39 -39.31
N GLU A 181 -29.13 -9.09 -38.27
CA GLU A 181 -28.89 -8.73 -36.86
C GLU A 181 -27.53 -9.20 -36.34
N ARG A 182 -26.78 -10.02 -37.11
CA ARG A 182 -25.52 -10.65 -36.69
C ARG A 182 -25.68 -11.33 -35.33
N ARG A 183 -26.75 -12.12 -35.20
CA ARG A 183 -27.14 -12.77 -33.96
C ARG A 183 -27.36 -14.26 -34.14
N LEU A 184 -26.80 -15.04 -33.22
CA LEU A 184 -27.11 -16.46 -33.04
C LEU A 184 -27.84 -16.63 -31.71
N THR A 185 -29.03 -17.22 -31.74
CA THR A 185 -29.89 -17.43 -30.57
C THR A 185 -30.14 -18.93 -30.39
N LEU A 186 -29.89 -19.45 -29.19
CA LEU A 186 -30.24 -20.80 -28.79
C LEU A 186 -31.64 -20.79 -28.18
N TYR A 187 -32.48 -21.72 -28.61
CA TYR A 187 -33.81 -21.95 -28.09
C TYR A 187 -33.91 -23.32 -27.44
N SER A 188 -34.73 -23.41 -26.39
CA SER A 188 -35.25 -24.67 -25.91
C SER A 188 -36.73 -24.53 -25.57
N LYS A 189 -37.56 -25.42 -26.12
CA LYS A 189 -39.02 -25.45 -25.95
C LYS A 189 -39.69 -24.10 -26.24
N GLY A 190 -39.16 -23.36 -27.20
CA GLY A 190 -39.66 -22.04 -27.60
C GLY A 190 -39.08 -20.85 -26.83
N GLU A 191 -38.39 -21.10 -25.71
CA GLU A 191 -37.76 -20.06 -24.89
C GLU A 191 -36.32 -19.79 -25.32
N VAL A 192 -35.90 -18.52 -25.26
CA VAL A 192 -34.52 -18.13 -25.53
C VAL A 192 -33.66 -18.54 -24.34
N ILE A 193 -32.62 -19.35 -24.60
CA ILE A 193 -31.68 -19.75 -23.55
C ILE A 193 -30.36 -18.99 -23.59
N LYS A 194 -29.89 -18.60 -24.77
CA LYS A 194 -28.69 -17.77 -24.98
C LYS A 194 -28.77 -17.02 -26.30
N ALA A 195 -28.06 -15.89 -26.38
CA ALA A 195 -27.86 -15.15 -27.62
C ALA A 195 -26.42 -14.64 -27.70
N TYR A 196 -25.85 -14.67 -28.89
CA TYR A 196 -24.45 -14.34 -29.17
C TYR A 196 -24.36 -13.43 -30.39
N ARG A 197 -23.37 -12.53 -30.40
CA ARG A 197 -23.00 -11.79 -31.61
C ARG A 197 -22.14 -12.69 -32.50
N ILE A 198 -22.28 -12.55 -33.80
CA ILE A 198 -21.57 -13.40 -34.76
C ILE A 198 -20.94 -12.60 -35.88
N ALA A 199 -19.86 -13.16 -36.45
CA ALA A 199 -19.36 -12.75 -37.76
C ALA A 199 -19.75 -13.80 -38.82
N LEU A 200 -20.11 -13.34 -40.01
CA LEU A 200 -20.60 -14.16 -41.11
C LEU A 200 -19.57 -14.25 -42.24
N GLY A 201 -20.00 -14.84 -43.36
CA GLY A 201 -19.27 -14.77 -44.61
C GLY A 201 -19.11 -13.32 -45.09
N GLY A 202 -17.95 -12.99 -45.66
CA GLY A 202 -17.64 -11.63 -46.14
C GLY A 202 -18.55 -11.07 -47.25
N ASN A 203 -19.49 -11.89 -47.74
CA ASN A 203 -20.61 -11.46 -48.59
C ASN A 203 -21.92 -11.95 -47.95
N PRO A 204 -22.41 -11.34 -46.86
CA PRO A 204 -23.50 -11.93 -46.08
C PRO A 204 -24.87 -11.78 -46.75
N ASN A 205 -25.01 -11.04 -47.85
CA ASN A 205 -26.33 -10.77 -48.43
C ASN A 205 -26.84 -11.91 -49.32
N GLY A 206 -28.04 -12.39 -49.02
CA GLY A 206 -28.71 -13.46 -49.75
C GLY A 206 -28.13 -14.85 -49.45
N PRO A 207 -28.77 -15.91 -49.98
CA PRO A 207 -28.36 -17.28 -49.71
C PRO A 207 -27.09 -17.63 -50.48
N LYS A 208 -26.33 -18.58 -49.93
CA LYS A 208 -25.20 -19.21 -50.63
C LYS A 208 -25.65 -19.91 -51.91
N GLU A 209 -24.96 -19.62 -53.00
CA GLU A 209 -25.30 -20.08 -54.36
C GLU A 209 -24.21 -20.97 -54.96
N ARG A 210 -22.94 -20.68 -54.63
CA ARG A 210 -21.80 -21.43 -55.17
C ARG A 210 -20.61 -21.48 -54.21
N GLN A 211 -19.72 -22.44 -54.44
CA GLN A 211 -18.43 -22.48 -53.77
C GLN A 211 -17.64 -21.18 -54.05
N GLY A 212 -17.10 -20.57 -52.99
CA GLY A 212 -16.28 -19.36 -53.09
C GLY A 212 -17.04 -18.03 -53.14
N ASP A 213 -18.38 -18.01 -53.08
CA ASP A 213 -19.15 -16.75 -53.07
C ASP A 213 -19.10 -15.97 -51.73
N ASN A 214 -18.44 -16.53 -50.72
CA ASN A 214 -18.33 -16.01 -49.34
C ASN A 214 -19.68 -15.70 -48.67
N LYS A 215 -20.77 -16.31 -49.12
CA LYS A 215 -22.09 -16.17 -48.50
C LYS A 215 -22.29 -17.22 -47.41
N THR A 216 -22.86 -16.80 -46.28
CA THR A 216 -23.46 -17.73 -45.31
C THR A 216 -24.82 -18.17 -45.84
N PRO A 217 -25.13 -19.49 -45.86
CA PRO A 217 -26.38 -20.01 -46.42
C PRO A 217 -27.62 -19.51 -45.68
N GLU A 218 -28.79 -19.63 -46.31
CA GLU A 218 -30.10 -19.34 -45.68
C GLU A 218 -31.02 -20.54 -45.89
N GLY A 219 -31.72 -20.94 -44.82
CA GLY A 219 -32.55 -22.13 -44.80
C GLY A 219 -32.45 -22.91 -43.49
N THR A 220 -32.96 -24.13 -43.49
CA THR A 220 -32.94 -25.03 -42.33
C THR A 220 -31.92 -26.13 -42.53
N TYR A 221 -31.09 -26.34 -41.50
CA TYR A 221 -30.02 -27.32 -41.40
C TYR A 221 -30.08 -27.99 -40.02
N TYR A 222 -29.12 -28.87 -39.73
CA TYR A 222 -28.88 -29.41 -38.40
C TYR A 222 -27.39 -29.53 -38.12
N ILE A 223 -27.01 -29.59 -36.83
CA ILE A 223 -25.63 -29.90 -36.43
C ILE A 223 -25.33 -31.36 -36.81
N ALA A 224 -24.48 -31.55 -37.81
CA ALA A 224 -24.13 -32.86 -38.33
C ALA A 224 -22.99 -33.52 -37.52
N SER A 225 -21.96 -32.75 -37.16
CA SER A 225 -20.80 -33.26 -36.45
C SER A 225 -20.05 -32.16 -35.69
N ARG A 226 -19.10 -32.56 -34.83
CA ARG A 226 -18.28 -31.65 -34.03
C ARG A 226 -16.81 -32.03 -34.19
N ASN A 227 -15.96 -31.01 -34.29
CA ASN A 227 -14.52 -31.18 -34.40
C ASN A 227 -13.81 -30.33 -33.33
N ARG A 228 -13.22 -31.00 -32.33
CA ARG A 228 -12.41 -30.39 -31.27
C ARG A 228 -10.96 -30.15 -31.70
N ASP A 229 -10.49 -30.87 -32.72
CA ASP A 229 -9.15 -30.77 -33.28
C ASP A 229 -9.11 -29.83 -34.50
N SER A 230 -10.04 -28.88 -34.56
CA SER A 230 -10.15 -27.93 -35.66
C SER A 230 -8.92 -27.01 -35.74
N GLN A 231 -8.70 -26.39 -36.90
CA GLN A 231 -7.76 -25.26 -37.03
C GLN A 231 -8.27 -24.00 -36.31
N TYR A 232 -9.56 -24.00 -35.99
CA TYR A 232 -10.22 -23.09 -35.04
C TYR A 232 -10.29 -23.76 -33.66
N HIS A 233 -10.65 -23.01 -32.62
CA HIS A 233 -10.77 -23.57 -31.26
C HIS A 233 -11.67 -24.81 -31.20
N LEU A 234 -12.91 -24.65 -31.67
CA LEU A 234 -13.89 -25.72 -31.85
C LEU A 234 -14.77 -25.40 -33.07
N SER A 235 -15.26 -26.41 -33.79
CA SER A 235 -16.21 -26.21 -34.88
C SER A 235 -17.33 -27.24 -34.89
N LEU A 236 -18.55 -26.76 -35.15
CA LEU A 236 -19.78 -27.53 -35.32
C LEU A 236 -20.17 -27.48 -36.80
N HIS A 237 -20.10 -28.60 -37.50
CA HIS A 237 -20.46 -28.69 -38.91
C HIS A 237 -21.97 -28.74 -39.06
N ILE A 238 -22.56 -27.89 -39.92
CA ILE A 238 -23.99 -27.93 -40.23
C ILE A 238 -24.24 -28.76 -41.49
N SER A 239 -25.46 -29.27 -41.67
CA SER A 239 -25.86 -30.14 -42.78
C SER A 239 -25.99 -29.44 -44.15
N TYR A 240 -25.28 -28.33 -44.38
CA TYR A 240 -25.22 -27.67 -45.69
C TYR A 240 -24.39 -28.50 -46.69
N PRO A 241 -24.80 -28.64 -47.96
CA PRO A 241 -26.02 -28.09 -48.57
C PRO A 241 -27.26 -28.97 -48.38
N ASN A 242 -28.43 -28.35 -48.21
CA ASN A 242 -29.73 -29.05 -48.23
C ASN A 242 -30.25 -29.23 -49.67
N GLU A 243 -31.41 -29.88 -49.84
CA GLU A 243 -31.97 -30.14 -51.19
C GLU A 243 -32.29 -28.86 -51.98
N THR A 244 -32.76 -27.80 -51.33
CA THR A 244 -33.01 -26.50 -51.97
C THR A 244 -31.71 -25.88 -52.48
N ASP A 245 -30.63 -25.95 -51.68
CA ASP A 245 -29.31 -25.44 -52.06
C ASP A 245 -28.72 -26.24 -53.23
N LYS A 246 -28.82 -27.57 -53.19
CA LYS A 246 -28.36 -28.45 -54.28
C LYS A 246 -29.12 -28.17 -55.57
N LYS A 247 -30.44 -27.99 -55.50
CA LYS A 247 -31.28 -27.65 -56.66
C LYS A 247 -30.86 -26.30 -57.25
N ARG A 248 -30.72 -25.25 -56.42
CA ARG A 248 -30.28 -23.91 -56.84
C ARG A 248 -28.92 -23.98 -57.55
N ALA A 249 -27.96 -24.69 -56.96
CA ALA A 249 -26.62 -24.82 -57.54
C ALA A 249 -26.64 -25.60 -58.88
N LYS A 250 -27.47 -26.65 -58.98
CA LYS A 250 -27.67 -27.42 -60.22
C LYS A 250 -28.27 -26.56 -61.34
N GLU A 251 -29.27 -25.74 -61.05
CA GLU A 251 -29.89 -24.82 -62.03
C GLU A 251 -28.89 -23.77 -62.53
N LEU A 252 -27.95 -23.35 -61.68
CA LEU A 252 -26.88 -22.42 -62.03
C LEU A 252 -25.67 -23.09 -62.70
N GLY A 253 -25.62 -24.43 -62.79
CA GLY A 253 -24.47 -25.17 -63.33
C GLY A 253 -23.19 -25.05 -62.49
N VAL A 254 -23.31 -24.86 -61.17
CA VAL A 254 -22.19 -24.64 -60.25
C VAL A 254 -22.19 -25.65 -59.10
N SER A 255 -21.05 -25.79 -58.42
CA SER A 255 -20.96 -26.53 -57.15
C SER A 255 -21.47 -25.64 -56.00
N PRO A 256 -22.35 -26.13 -55.10
CA PRO A 256 -22.74 -25.40 -53.90
C PRO A 256 -21.58 -25.27 -52.89
N GLY A 257 -20.57 -26.14 -53.00
CA GLY A 257 -19.54 -26.31 -51.98
C GLY A 257 -20.06 -27.08 -50.77
N GLY A 258 -19.47 -26.82 -49.60
CA GLY A 258 -19.77 -27.51 -48.34
C GLY A 258 -19.01 -26.88 -47.17
N ASN A 259 -18.84 -27.63 -46.08
CA ASN A 259 -18.04 -27.25 -44.91
C ASN A 259 -18.46 -25.92 -44.27
N ILE A 260 -19.77 -25.69 -44.14
CA ILE A 260 -20.29 -24.58 -43.36
C ILE A 260 -20.32 -25.01 -41.90
N MET A 261 -19.75 -24.18 -41.04
CA MET A 261 -19.59 -24.49 -39.63
C MET A 261 -19.96 -23.29 -38.76
N ILE A 262 -20.38 -23.57 -37.53
CA ILE A 262 -20.31 -22.59 -36.43
C ILE A 262 -18.98 -22.86 -35.72
N HIS A 263 -18.11 -21.88 -35.57
CA HIS A 263 -16.78 -22.11 -35.00
C HIS A 263 -16.29 -20.96 -34.12
N GLY A 264 -15.36 -21.28 -33.22
CA GLY A 264 -14.62 -20.28 -32.43
C GLY A 264 -13.59 -19.53 -33.26
N ILE A 265 -12.67 -18.84 -32.60
CA ILE A 265 -11.61 -18.09 -33.26
C ILE A 265 -10.52 -19.04 -33.74
N LYS A 266 -9.78 -18.59 -34.77
CA LYS A 266 -8.64 -19.34 -35.29
C LYS A 266 -7.60 -19.49 -34.18
N LYS A 267 -7.04 -20.71 -34.01
CA LYS A 267 -5.99 -20.96 -33.01
C LYS A 267 -4.84 -19.97 -33.20
N GLY A 268 -4.39 -19.37 -32.09
CA GLY A 268 -3.38 -18.29 -32.08
C GLY A 268 -3.95 -16.86 -32.17
N PHE A 269 -5.26 -16.70 -32.37
CA PHE A 269 -5.93 -15.39 -32.44
C PHE A 269 -7.03 -15.21 -31.38
N SER A 270 -7.12 -16.10 -30.39
CA SER A 270 -8.15 -16.05 -29.33
C SER A 270 -8.21 -14.72 -28.58
N TRP A 271 -7.08 -14.00 -28.49
CA TRP A 271 -6.98 -12.67 -27.86
C TRP A 271 -7.91 -11.61 -28.50
N VAL A 272 -8.36 -11.82 -29.73
CA VAL A 272 -9.29 -10.91 -30.41
C VAL A 272 -10.66 -10.87 -29.72
N GLY A 273 -11.08 -11.98 -29.11
CA GLY A 273 -12.33 -12.06 -28.34
C GLY A 273 -13.52 -11.43 -29.07
N ASP A 274 -14.29 -10.59 -28.38
CA ASP A 274 -15.48 -9.91 -28.91
C ASP A 274 -15.22 -9.00 -30.12
N MET A 275 -13.99 -8.51 -30.29
CA MET A 275 -13.63 -7.63 -31.42
C MET A 275 -13.74 -8.32 -32.77
N HIS A 276 -13.81 -9.66 -32.81
CA HIS A 276 -13.96 -10.43 -34.04
C HIS A 276 -15.27 -10.13 -34.79
N THR A 277 -16.28 -9.59 -34.11
CA THR A 277 -17.59 -9.24 -34.68
C THR A 277 -17.62 -7.87 -35.36
N GLY A 278 -16.51 -7.12 -35.35
CA GLY A 278 -16.43 -5.81 -36.01
C GLY A 278 -16.52 -5.84 -37.55
N LEU A 279 -16.31 -7.01 -38.16
CA LEU A 279 -16.41 -7.22 -39.61
C LEU A 279 -16.83 -8.67 -39.91
N ASP A 280 -17.55 -8.89 -41.01
CA ASP A 280 -17.81 -10.24 -41.54
C ASP A 280 -16.58 -10.75 -42.32
N TRP A 281 -15.92 -11.79 -41.83
CA TRP A 281 -14.61 -12.23 -42.32
C TRP A 281 -14.53 -13.69 -42.76
N THR A 282 -15.57 -14.50 -42.51
CA THR A 282 -15.52 -15.91 -42.85
C THR A 282 -15.74 -16.12 -44.37
N LYS A 283 -15.61 -17.36 -44.83
CA LYS A 283 -15.95 -17.76 -46.21
C LYS A 283 -17.39 -18.32 -46.35
N GLY A 284 -18.22 -18.08 -45.34
CA GLY A 284 -19.60 -18.56 -45.24
C GLY A 284 -19.93 -19.28 -43.93
N CYS A 285 -18.93 -19.52 -43.07
CA CYS A 285 -19.13 -20.01 -41.71
C CYS A 285 -19.73 -18.94 -40.80
N ILE A 286 -20.09 -19.35 -39.58
CA ILE A 286 -20.57 -18.47 -38.52
C ILE A 286 -19.53 -18.50 -37.41
N ALA A 287 -18.89 -17.36 -37.15
CA ALA A 287 -17.87 -17.24 -36.13
C ALA A 287 -18.45 -16.64 -34.84
N VAL A 288 -17.99 -17.18 -33.72
CA VAL A 288 -18.23 -16.74 -32.33
C VAL A 288 -16.87 -16.74 -31.59
N THR A 289 -16.84 -16.29 -30.34
CA THR A 289 -15.65 -16.45 -29.48
C THR A 289 -15.41 -17.91 -29.07
N ASP A 290 -14.24 -18.17 -28.47
CA ASP A 290 -13.84 -19.52 -28.02
C ASP A 290 -14.71 -20.00 -26.85
N GLU A 291 -15.04 -19.09 -25.93
CA GLU A 291 -15.91 -19.34 -24.79
C GLU A 291 -17.35 -19.62 -25.25
N GLU A 292 -17.84 -18.84 -26.22
CA GLU A 292 -19.18 -19.00 -26.76
C GLU A 292 -19.33 -20.30 -27.55
N ILE A 293 -18.36 -20.69 -28.38
CA ILE A 293 -18.48 -21.96 -29.12
C ILE A 293 -18.46 -23.17 -28.18
N GLU A 294 -17.73 -23.12 -27.07
CA GLU A 294 -17.77 -24.16 -26.05
C GLU A 294 -19.13 -24.25 -25.38
N GLU A 295 -19.75 -23.11 -25.07
CA GLU A 295 -21.08 -23.07 -24.48
C GLU A 295 -22.13 -23.60 -25.46
N ILE A 296 -22.10 -23.15 -26.72
CA ILE A 296 -22.97 -23.66 -27.79
C ILE A 296 -22.81 -25.16 -27.95
N ALA A 297 -21.58 -25.69 -27.96
CA ALA A 297 -21.33 -27.12 -28.12
C ALA A 297 -21.82 -27.98 -26.95
N LYS A 298 -21.84 -27.42 -25.73
CA LYS A 298 -22.40 -28.08 -24.53
C LYS A 298 -23.94 -28.06 -24.56
N LEU A 299 -24.54 -27.00 -25.08
CA LEU A 299 -25.99 -26.80 -25.09
C LEU A 299 -26.68 -27.42 -26.31
N ALA A 300 -26.05 -27.43 -27.48
CA ALA A 300 -26.64 -27.91 -28.72
C ALA A 300 -26.07 -29.29 -29.12
N SER A 301 -26.97 -30.28 -29.22
CA SER A 301 -26.65 -31.67 -29.58
C SER A 301 -26.42 -31.85 -31.08
N ASN A 302 -25.78 -32.95 -31.50
CA ASN A 302 -25.88 -33.35 -32.91
C ASN A 302 -27.36 -33.60 -33.22
N GLY A 303 -27.83 -33.13 -34.37
CA GLY A 303 -29.24 -33.14 -34.74
C GLY A 303 -30.04 -31.92 -34.30
N THR A 304 -29.48 -31.02 -33.45
CA THR A 304 -30.13 -29.73 -33.15
C THR A 304 -30.36 -28.96 -34.46
N VAL A 305 -31.57 -28.44 -34.64
CA VAL A 305 -31.97 -27.69 -35.84
C VAL A 305 -31.23 -26.35 -35.89
N VAL A 306 -30.78 -25.94 -37.07
CA VAL A 306 -30.13 -24.65 -37.32
C VAL A 306 -30.91 -23.93 -38.41
N GLU A 307 -31.62 -22.87 -38.04
CA GLU A 307 -32.35 -22.00 -38.96
C GLU A 307 -31.51 -20.75 -39.23
N ILE A 308 -31.18 -20.50 -40.50
CA ILE A 308 -30.47 -19.30 -40.91
C ILE A 308 -31.40 -18.41 -41.73
N LYS A 309 -31.70 -17.24 -41.19
CA LYS A 309 -32.62 -16.25 -41.74
C LYS A 309 -31.84 -15.03 -42.29
N PRO A 310 -32.40 -14.31 -43.27
CA PRO A 310 -31.81 -13.10 -43.84
C PRO A 310 -31.40 -12.04 -42.80
#